data_AF-A0A1H6HNQ5-F1
#
_entry.id   AF-A0A1H6HNQ5-F1
#
_cell.length_a   1.000
_cell.length_b   1.000
_cell.length_c   1.000
_cell.angle_alpha   90.00
_cell.angle_beta   90.00
_cell.angle_gamma   90.00
#
_symmetry.space_group_name_H-M   'P 1'
#
loop_
_entity.id
_entity.type
_entity.pdbx_description
1 polymer ?
#
loop_
_entity_poly.entity_id
_entity_poly.type
_entity_poly.pdbx_seq_one_letter_code
_entity_poly.pdbx_strand_id
1 'polypeptide(L)'
;MRPQFHILALRYLFFFFSTACSIKAQNQTNLNSLNQEKKREEIDAIIQAFAGINKFNGTAFVHYQNKDIFEKSYGWQDAEKKIPNQNKSVYQIASLTKSFTALVIVKLNEEGKLTFKDPISKFIPDYPRGNEITIEHLLTHTSGIYEILRNKEFFNMLATGKSITKDQELSFFKNEPLDFEPGSQFSYSNSGYIVLGMIIEKVTGLSYENAVRKNILEPLKMTHTGFDYSALKSPYKTVPYSYISKTKQERTQVWNSTLTGPAGQIYSTVEDLYRYYMGLRDYKIVSKEAFKKATTPYLSGYGYGWFIDDLYGKKLINHGGNIEGSTSYFAMLPEDDLCIILLNNITSKKLEKAGNTILAALLGQSYMLPQTKKEIMLSADVLKKYAGDYQLSDENILHILYSNGQLFIRSNNDPEIKMFPEKEDAFFLQDDDTEISFMFKNGEKGVITIKKGLSSKTAEKL
;
A
#
# COMPACT_ATOMS: atom_id res chain seq x y z
N MET A 1 40.64 -75.63 5.21
CA MET A 1 40.55 -74.58 4.17
C MET A 1 39.19 -73.89 4.30
N ARG A 2 39.16 -72.60 4.66
CA ARG A 2 37.93 -71.77 4.83
C ARG A 2 37.76 -70.87 3.60
N PRO A 3 36.54 -70.53 3.14
CA PRO A 3 36.35 -69.44 2.19
C PRO A 3 35.98 -68.13 2.92
N GLN A 4 36.88 -67.16 2.88
CA GLN A 4 36.61 -65.75 3.16
C GLN A 4 36.14 -65.07 1.87
N PHE A 5 34.84 -65.06 1.54
CA PHE A 5 34.37 -64.32 0.34
C PHE A 5 33.02 -63.61 0.47
N HIS A 6 32.39 -63.55 1.65
CA HIS A 6 31.05 -62.93 1.79
C HIS A 6 31.00 -61.61 2.58
N ILE A 7 32.13 -61.07 3.05
CA ILE A 7 32.15 -59.80 3.82
C ILE A 7 32.52 -58.57 2.94
N LEU A 8 33.17 -58.75 1.79
CA LEU A 8 33.52 -57.61 0.92
C LEU A 8 32.33 -57.07 0.10
N ALA A 9 31.45 -57.94 -0.41
CA ALA A 9 30.36 -57.51 -1.31
C ALA A 9 29.31 -56.62 -0.61
N LEU A 10 29.04 -56.84 0.69
CA LEU A 10 28.09 -56.02 1.46
C LEU A 10 28.61 -54.61 1.76
N ARG A 11 29.94 -54.43 1.89
CA ARG A 11 30.55 -53.11 2.12
C ARG A 11 30.53 -52.22 0.87
N TYR A 12 30.66 -52.79 -0.32
CA TYR A 12 30.56 -52.02 -1.57
C TYR A 12 29.12 -51.61 -1.87
N LEU A 13 28.11 -52.45 -1.58
CA LEU A 13 26.70 -52.11 -1.81
C LEU A 13 26.24 -50.94 -0.93
N PHE A 14 26.69 -50.87 0.33
CA PHE A 14 26.39 -49.74 1.23
C PHE A 14 27.10 -48.43 0.81
N PHE A 15 28.27 -48.51 0.20
CA PHE A 15 29.01 -47.32 -0.28
C PHE A 15 28.41 -46.74 -1.57
N PHE A 16 27.87 -47.57 -2.47
CA PHE A 16 27.18 -47.09 -3.68
C PHE A 16 25.79 -46.52 -3.38
N PHE A 17 25.05 -47.07 -2.40
CA PHE A 17 23.75 -46.50 -1.99
C PHE A 17 23.89 -45.17 -1.22
N SER A 18 24.92 -45.01 -0.37
CA SER A 18 25.15 -43.75 0.34
C SER A 18 25.58 -42.63 -0.60
N THR A 19 26.51 -42.91 -1.53
CA THR A 19 26.99 -41.93 -2.51
C THR A 19 25.92 -41.51 -3.53
N ALA A 20 25.10 -42.44 -4.03
CA ALA A 20 24.00 -42.10 -4.95
C ALA A 20 22.90 -41.26 -4.27
N CYS A 21 22.62 -41.51 -3.00
CA CYS A 21 21.67 -40.71 -2.21
C CYS A 21 22.23 -39.30 -1.92
N SER A 22 23.53 -39.19 -1.62
CA SER A 22 24.22 -37.91 -1.44
C SER A 22 24.27 -37.09 -2.72
N ILE A 23 24.52 -37.70 -3.89
CA ILE A 23 24.55 -36.99 -5.19
C ILE A 23 23.15 -36.50 -5.58
N LYS A 24 22.09 -37.30 -5.38
CA LYS A 24 20.71 -36.86 -5.64
C LYS A 24 20.30 -35.71 -4.72
N ALA A 25 20.61 -35.79 -3.42
CA ALA A 25 20.33 -34.73 -2.46
C ALA A 25 21.11 -33.44 -2.79
N GLN A 26 22.38 -33.57 -3.19
CA GLN A 26 23.22 -32.44 -3.59
C GLN A 26 22.72 -31.79 -4.89
N ASN A 27 22.30 -32.57 -5.88
CA ASN A 27 21.71 -32.07 -7.12
C ASN A 27 20.36 -31.38 -6.88
N GLN A 28 19.50 -31.93 -6.02
CA GLN A 28 18.22 -31.30 -5.66
C GLN A 28 18.43 -30.00 -4.87
N THR A 29 19.45 -29.96 -4.00
CA THR A 29 19.83 -28.74 -3.26
C THR A 29 20.34 -27.65 -4.22
N ASN A 30 21.21 -28.02 -5.18
CA ASN A 30 21.73 -27.09 -6.20
C ASN A 30 20.65 -26.57 -7.16
N LEU A 31 19.70 -27.43 -7.55
CA LEU A 31 18.55 -27.02 -8.37
C LEU A 31 17.62 -26.07 -7.60
N ASN A 32 17.37 -26.35 -6.32
CA ASN A 32 16.56 -25.48 -5.47
C ASN A 32 17.23 -24.11 -5.23
N SER A 33 18.55 -24.06 -5.04
CA SER A 33 19.27 -22.79 -4.90
C SER A 33 19.27 -21.97 -6.19
N LEU A 34 19.50 -22.61 -7.34
CA LEU A 34 19.45 -21.95 -8.65
C LEU A 34 18.06 -21.37 -8.96
N ASN A 35 17.00 -22.10 -8.63
CA ASN A 35 15.64 -21.64 -8.84
C ASN A 35 15.27 -20.46 -7.92
N GLN A 36 15.86 -20.41 -6.72
CA GLN A 36 15.69 -19.29 -5.79
C GLN A 36 16.43 -18.04 -6.25
N GLU A 37 17.65 -18.19 -6.74
CA GLU A 37 18.42 -17.10 -7.31
C GLU A 37 17.70 -16.49 -8.51
N LYS A 38 17.19 -17.33 -9.42
CA LYS A 38 16.38 -16.88 -10.55
C LYS A 38 15.13 -16.09 -10.12
N LYS A 39 14.38 -16.58 -9.12
CA LYS A 39 13.23 -15.84 -8.56
C LYS A 39 13.65 -14.51 -7.94
N ARG A 40 14.77 -14.49 -7.22
CA ARG A 40 15.32 -13.27 -6.62
C ARG A 40 15.70 -12.24 -7.68
N GLU A 41 16.35 -12.66 -8.77
CA GLU A 41 16.69 -11.80 -9.91
C GLU A 41 15.44 -11.27 -10.63
N GLU A 42 14.44 -12.12 -10.80
CA GLU A 42 13.15 -11.73 -11.40
C GLU A 42 12.43 -10.68 -10.56
N ILE A 43 12.39 -10.85 -9.23
CA ILE A 43 11.85 -9.85 -8.29
C ILE A 43 12.65 -8.55 -8.37
N ASP A 44 13.99 -8.62 -8.39
CA ASP A 44 14.86 -7.44 -8.52
C ASP A 44 14.53 -6.67 -9.81
N ALA A 45 14.39 -7.38 -10.93
CA ALA A 45 14.06 -6.78 -12.22
C ALA A 45 12.69 -6.11 -12.22
N ILE A 46 11.68 -6.72 -11.58
CA ILE A 46 10.34 -6.12 -11.42
C ILE A 46 10.46 -4.81 -10.64
N ILE A 47 11.08 -4.82 -9.45
CA ILE A 47 11.20 -3.62 -8.63
C ILE A 47 12.03 -2.54 -9.35
N GLN A 48 13.12 -2.91 -10.03
CA GLN A 48 13.91 -2.00 -10.84
C GLN A 48 13.10 -1.36 -11.97
N ALA A 49 12.18 -2.09 -12.60
CA ALA A 49 11.32 -1.52 -13.62
C ALA A 49 10.39 -0.43 -13.03
N PHE A 50 9.81 -0.66 -11.85
CA PHE A 50 9.01 0.35 -11.15
C PHE A 50 9.85 1.51 -10.63
N ALA A 51 11.07 1.26 -10.15
CA ALA A 51 12.02 2.31 -9.76
C ALA A 51 12.45 3.15 -10.97
N GLY A 52 12.66 2.53 -12.13
CA GLY A 52 13.06 3.18 -13.38
C GLY A 52 12.01 4.11 -13.98
N ILE A 53 10.75 3.97 -13.56
CA ILE A 53 9.67 4.92 -13.86
C ILE A 53 9.30 5.81 -12.66
N ASN A 54 10.18 5.88 -11.64
CA ASN A 54 10.03 6.70 -10.44
C ASN A 54 8.76 6.36 -9.62
N LYS A 55 8.35 5.08 -9.62
CA LYS A 55 7.19 4.58 -8.86
C LYS A 55 7.57 3.67 -7.71
N PHE A 56 8.86 3.50 -7.46
CA PHE A 56 9.40 2.80 -6.30
C PHE A 56 10.64 3.53 -5.76
N ASN A 57 10.61 3.86 -4.47
CA ASN A 57 11.73 4.44 -3.72
C ASN A 57 11.52 4.02 -2.26
N GLY A 58 12.17 2.93 -1.86
CA GLY A 58 11.95 2.32 -0.56
C GLY A 58 12.48 0.90 -0.44
N THR A 59 11.84 0.04 0.36
CA THR A 59 12.29 -1.32 0.65
C THR A 59 11.25 -2.36 0.23
N ALA A 60 11.71 -3.40 -0.46
CA ALA A 60 10.90 -4.55 -0.85
C ALA A 60 11.38 -5.81 -0.12
N PHE A 61 10.44 -6.59 0.39
CA PHE A 61 10.66 -7.87 1.05
C PHE A 61 9.68 -8.91 0.53
N VAL A 62 10.16 -10.14 0.31
CA VAL A 62 9.35 -11.27 -0.16
C VAL A 62 9.72 -12.54 0.61
N HIS A 63 8.71 -13.12 1.25
CA HIS A 63 8.73 -14.45 1.81
C HIS A 63 7.96 -15.41 0.90
N TYR A 64 8.50 -16.59 0.65
CA TYR A 64 7.84 -17.63 -0.13
C TYR A 64 8.32 -19.02 0.27
N GLN A 65 7.39 -19.89 0.68
CA GLN A 65 7.63 -21.30 1.01
C GLN A 65 8.73 -21.50 2.07
N ASN A 66 8.50 -20.95 3.26
CA ASN A 66 9.35 -21.00 4.46
C ASN A 66 10.72 -20.33 4.30
N LYS A 67 10.88 -19.45 3.31
CA LYS A 67 12.14 -18.78 3.03
C LYS A 67 11.93 -17.31 2.66
N ASP A 68 12.83 -16.49 3.16
CA ASP A 68 12.93 -15.09 2.78
C ASP A 68 13.78 -15.05 1.50
N ILE A 69 13.12 -14.92 0.35
CA ILE A 69 13.76 -15.04 -0.96
C ILE A 69 14.25 -13.69 -1.49
N PHE A 70 13.79 -12.58 -0.90
CA PHE A 70 14.15 -11.25 -1.34
C PHE A 70 14.06 -10.22 -0.21
N GLU A 71 15.10 -9.40 -0.05
CA GLU A 71 15.06 -8.17 0.72
C GLU A 71 16.05 -7.17 0.10
N LYS A 72 15.56 -6.02 -0.38
CA LYS A 72 16.42 -5.00 -0.98
C LYS A 72 15.77 -3.62 -0.91
N SER A 73 16.62 -2.62 -0.69
CA SER A 73 16.23 -1.21 -0.71
C SER A 73 16.71 -0.49 -1.98
N TYR A 74 15.95 0.51 -2.38
CA TYR A 74 16.12 1.27 -3.61
C TYR A 74 15.93 2.76 -3.35
N GLY A 75 16.68 3.58 -4.10
CA GLY A 75 16.55 5.03 -4.05
C GLY A 75 17.02 5.64 -2.73
N TRP A 76 16.37 6.73 -2.32
CA TRP A 76 16.88 7.62 -1.28
C TRP A 76 16.01 7.62 -0.02
N GLN A 77 16.66 7.45 1.13
CA GLN A 77 16.08 7.75 2.44
C GLN A 77 15.95 9.26 2.62
N ASP A 78 16.99 10.01 2.24
CA ASP A 78 17.02 11.47 2.18
C ASP A 78 17.75 11.85 0.88
N ALA A 79 16.98 12.29 -0.11
CA ALA A 79 17.49 12.56 -1.45
C ALA A 79 18.36 13.81 -1.51
N GLU A 80 18.11 14.81 -0.65
CA GLU A 80 18.92 16.04 -0.58
C GLU A 80 20.30 15.74 0.02
N LYS A 81 20.33 14.92 1.07
CA LYS A 81 21.58 14.48 1.70
C LYS A 81 22.25 13.30 0.98
N LYS A 82 21.64 12.78 -0.08
CA LYS A 82 22.09 11.60 -0.83
C LYS A 82 22.31 10.39 0.09
N ILE A 83 21.42 10.20 1.06
CA ILE A 83 21.43 9.03 1.94
C ILE A 83 20.55 7.96 1.30
N PRO A 84 21.10 6.80 0.90
CA PRO A 84 20.31 5.74 0.27
C PRO A 84 19.38 5.08 1.29
N ASN A 85 18.27 4.52 0.81
CA ASN A 85 17.45 3.63 1.62
C ASN A 85 18.24 2.39 2.02
N GLN A 86 17.92 1.86 3.19
CA GLN A 86 18.51 0.66 3.78
C GLN A 86 17.39 -0.30 4.19
N ASN A 87 17.69 -1.59 4.33
CA ASN A 87 16.67 -2.59 4.70
C ASN A 87 15.97 -2.24 6.04
N LYS A 88 16.69 -1.58 6.94
CA LYS A 88 16.21 -1.05 8.23
C LYS A 88 15.55 0.34 8.18
N SER A 89 15.38 0.93 7.00
CA SER A 89 14.69 2.22 6.85
C SER A 89 13.26 2.15 7.39
N VAL A 90 12.83 3.23 8.07
CA VAL A 90 11.52 3.33 8.71
C VAL A 90 10.59 4.18 7.84
N TYR A 91 9.39 3.66 7.59
CA TYR A 91 8.40 4.25 6.70
C TYR A 91 7.07 4.40 7.42
N GLN A 92 6.28 5.42 7.06
CA GLN A 92 4.88 5.48 7.48
C GLN A 92 4.07 4.45 6.69
N ILE A 93 3.27 3.62 7.37
CA ILE A 93 2.50 2.56 6.71
C ILE A 93 1.06 2.97 6.39
N ALA A 94 0.66 4.19 6.78
CA ALA A 94 -0.63 4.77 6.44
C ALA A 94 -1.79 3.80 6.76
N SER A 95 -2.73 3.63 5.83
CA SER A 95 -3.93 2.81 6.03
C SER A 95 -3.68 1.33 6.33
N LEU A 96 -2.48 0.78 6.13
CA LEU A 96 -2.15 -0.54 6.66
C LEU A 96 -2.32 -0.60 8.20
N THR A 97 -2.26 0.55 8.89
CA THR A 97 -2.65 0.70 10.31
C THR A 97 -4.00 0.08 10.63
N LYS A 98 -4.97 0.11 9.71
CA LYS A 98 -6.32 -0.44 9.91
C LYS A 98 -6.29 -1.93 10.23
N SER A 99 -5.34 -2.69 9.67
CA SER A 99 -5.21 -4.11 10.00
C SER A 99 -4.81 -4.34 11.46
N PHE A 100 -3.99 -3.43 12.04
CA PHE A 100 -3.61 -3.45 13.44
C PHE A 100 -4.80 -3.11 14.34
N THR A 101 -5.54 -2.05 14.03
CA THR A 101 -6.76 -1.67 14.77
C THR A 101 -7.78 -2.80 14.76
N ALA A 102 -8.05 -3.37 13.58
CA ALA A 102 -8.98 -4.48 13.43
C ALA A 102 -8.55 -5.70 14.23
N LEU A 103 -7.25 -6.05 14.22
CA LEU A 103 -6.74 -7.19 14.99
C LEU A 103 -6.93 -7.02 16.50
N VAL A 104 -6.76 -5.80 17.03
CA VAL A 104 -7.07 -5.52 18.45
C VAL A 104 -8.55 -5.73 18.73
N ILE A 105 -9.45 -5.24 17.88
CA ILE A 105 -10.91 -5.45 18.05
C ILE A 105 -11.27 -6.93 18.01
N VAL A 106 -10.71 -7.70 17.06
CA VAL A 106 -10.92 -9.15 16.96
C VAL A 106 -10.45 -9.86 18.22
N LYS A 107 -9.28 -9.49 18.75
CA LYS A 107 -8.76 -10.03 20.01
C LYS A 107 -9.69 -9.70 21.19
N LEU A 108 -10.16 -8.46 21.31
CA LEU A 108 -11.09 -8.07 22.37
C LEU A 108 -12.44 -8.80 22.27
N ASN A 109 -12.91 -9.09 21.05
CA ASN A 109 -14.08 -9.94 20.82
C ASN A 109 -13.84 -11.38 21.31
N GLU A 110 -12.70 -11.97 20.96
CA GLU A 110 -12.31 -13.32 21.38
C GLU A 110 -12.15 -13.43 22.90
N GLU A 111 -11.67 -12.38 23.56
CA GLU A 111 -11.60 -12.25 25.02
C GLU A 111 -12.98 -12.00 25.68
N GLY A 112 -14.06 -11.91 24.90
CA GLY A 112 -15.42 -11.68 25.40
C GLY A 112 -15.68 -10.27 25.95
N LYS A 113 -14.79 -9.30 25.68
CA LYS A 113 -14.89 -7.92 26.18
C LYS A 113 -15.86 -7.05 25.38
N LEU A 114 -16.10 -7.42 24.13
CA LEU A 114 -17.07 -6.81 23.22
C LEU A 114 -17.60 -7.88 22.26
N THR A 115 -18.62 -7.56 21.48
CA THR A 115 -19.03 -8.35 20.31
C THR A 115 -19.09 -7.49 19.06
N PHE A 116 -18.80 -8.05 17.89
CA PHE A 116 -18.93 -7.34 16.61
C PHE A 116 -20.34 -6.76 16.37
N LYS A 117 -21.37 -7.31 17.00
CA LYS A 117 -22.76 -6.83 16.92
C LYS A 117 -23.10 -5.73 17.92
N ASP A 118 -22.17 -5.38 18.83
CA ASP A 118 -22.42 -4.30 19.77
C ASP A 118 -22.66 -3.00 18.98
N PRO A 119 -23.74 -2.26 19.29
CA PRO A 119 -23.97 -0.95 18.71
C PRO A 119 -22.94 0.05 19.23
N ILE A 120 -22.54 1.02 18.41
CA ILE A 120 -21.55 2.02 18.83
C ILE A 120 -22.07 2.89 19.99
N SER A 121 -23.40 3.04 20.14
CA SER A 121 -24.01 3.75 21.28
C SER A 121 -23.70 3.12 22.64
N LYS A 122 -23.29 1.85 22.68
CA LYS A 122 -22.78 1.22 23.92
C LYS A 122 -21.50 1.90 24.43
N PHE A 123 -20.70 2.45 23.52
CA PHE A 123 -19.39 3.04 23.82
C PHE A 123 -19.39 4.57 23.71
N ILE A 124 -20.23 5.11 22.81
CA ILE A 124 -20.42 6.54 22.55
C ILE A 124 -21.93 6.84 22.62
N PRO A 125 -22.51 7.01 23.83
CA PRO A 125 -23.97 7.01 24.04
C PRO A 125 -24.76 8.07 23.28
N ASP A 126 -24.13 9.20 22.97
CA ASP A 126 -24.74 10.33 22.31
C ASP A 126 -24.41 10.40 20.80
N TYR A 127 -23.92 9.30 20.19
CA TYR A 127 -23.69 9.24 18.76
C TYR A 127 -25.03 9.13 18.00
N PRO A 128 -25.36 10.06 17.08
CA PRO A 128 -26.61 10.02 16.31
C PRO A 128 -26.78 8.70 15.54
N ARG A 129 -27.92 8.04 15.69
CA ARG A 129 -28.20 6.70 15.12
C ARG A 129 -27.17 5.62 15.54
N GLY A 130 -26.42 5.84 16.62
CA GLY A 130 -25.38 4.92 17.09
C GLY A 130 -25.90 3.56 17.55
N ASN A 131 -27.20 3.43 17.79
CA ASN A 131 -27.88 2.16 18.06
C ASN A 131 -28.07 1.28 16.80
N GLU A 132 -27.89 1.85 15.60
CA GLU A 132 -28.05 1.17 14.31
C GLU A 132 -26.71 0.76 13.68
N ILE A 133 -25.63 1.41 14.10
CA ILE A 133 -24.28 1.15 13.62
C ILE A 133 -23.59 0.19 14.57
N THR A 134 -23.09 -0.94 14.06
CA THR A 134 -22.37 -1.95 14.84
C THR A 134 -20.86 -1.83 14.65
N ILE A 135 -20.08 -2.45 15.55
CA ILE A 135 -18.63 -2.62 15.36
C ILE A 135 -18.30 -3.31 14.02
N GLU A 136 -19.09 -4.31 13.61
CA GLU A 136 -18.92 -4.99 12.32
C GLU A 136 -19.07 -4.03 11.14
N HIS A 137 -20.03 -3.10 11.21
CA HIS A 137 -20.21 -2.08 10.18
C HIS A 137 -18.97 -1.17 10.06
N LEU A 138 -18.33 -0.82 11.18
CA LEU A 138 -17.09 -0.04 11.16
C LEU A 138 -15.92 -0.83 10.54
N LEU A 139 -15.74 -2.09 10.97
CA LEU A 139 -14.65 -2.95 10.50
C LEU A 139 -14.74 -3.26 9.00
N THR A 140 -15.95 -3.29 8.45
CA THR A 140 -16.23 -3.68 7.05
C THR A 140 -16.47 -2.50 6.12
N HIS A 141 -16.33 -1.26 6.61
CA HIS A 141 -16.65 -0.03 5.86
C HIS A 141 -18.09 0.02 5.33
N THR A 142 -19.04 -0.47 6.13
CA THR A 142 -20.47 -0.49 5.79
C THR A 142 -21.31 0.36 6.75
N SER A 143 -20.71 1.27 7.50
CA SER A 143 -21.41 2.07 8.53
C SER A 143 -22.21 3.25 7.99
N GLY A 144 -21.91 3.75 6.78
CA GLY A 144 -22.47 4.99 6.25
C GLY A 144 -21.93 6.26 6.92
N ILE A 145 -20.99 6.15 7.89
CA ILE A 145 -20.45 7.31 8.60
C ILE A 145 -19.67 8.21 7.64
N TYR A 146 -20.00 9.51 7.68
CA TYR A 146 -19.32 10.57 6.95
C TYR A 146 -17.79 10.48 7.07
N GLU A 147 -17.10 10.52 5.94
CA GLU A 147 -15.63 10.47 5.89
C GLU A 147 -15.02 11.80 6.33
N ILE A 148 -14.29 11.78 7.44
CA ILE A 148 -13.70 12.94 8.09
C ILE A 148 -12.75 13.72 7.16
N LEU A 149 -12.07 13.05 6.24
CA LEU A 149 -11.19 13.71 5.26
C LEU A 149 -11.94 14.58 4.24
N ARG A 150 -13.27 14.47 4.12
CA ARG A 150 -14.10 15.41 3.34
C ARG A 150 -14.27 16.75 4.05
N ASN A 151 -14.11 16.79 5.38
CA ASN A 151 -14.17 18.04 6.15
C ASN A 151 -12.88 18.86 5.89
N LYS A 152 -13.03 20.03 5.27
CA LYS A 152 -11.89 20.89 4.87
C LYS A 152 -11.07 21.39 6.05
N GLU A 153 -11.71 21.71 7.17
CA GLU A 153 -11.00 22.17 8.37
C GLU A 153 -10.12 21.06 8.93
N PHE A 154 -10.69 19.86 9.13
CA PHE A 154 -9.93 18.70 9.57
C PHE A 154 -8.79 18.35 8.60
N PHE A 155 -9.07 18.33 7.30
CA PHE A 155 -8.06 18.03 6.28
C PHE A 155 -6.88 18.99 6.35
N ASN A 156 -7.12 20.30 6.46
CA ASN A 156 -6.06 21.30 6.61
C ASN A 156 -5.27 21.13 7.91
N MET A 157 -5.91 20.64 8.99
CA MET A 157 -5.23 20.39 10.26
C MET A 157 -4.23 19.22 10.19
N LEU A 158 -4.38 18.28 9.27
CA LEU A 158 -3.42 17.17 9.09
C LEU A 158 -2.00 17.66 8.79
N ALA A 159 -1.88 18.79 8.10
CA ALA A 159 -0.61 19.44 7.76
C ALA A 159 0.01 20.22 8.94
N THR A 160 -0.60 20.17 10.14
CA THR A 160 -0.19 20.96 11.30
C THR A 160 0.20 20.09 12.49
N GLY A 161 1.04 20.59 13.40
CA GLY A 161 1.34 19.93 14.68
C GLY A 161 0.25 20.10 15.76
N LYS A 162 -0.97 20.53 15.40
CA LYS A 162 -2.04 20.84 16.36
C LYS A 162 -2.63 19.56 16.95
N SER A 163 -2.61 19.44 18.26
CA SER A 163 -3.34 18.39 18.98
C SER A 163 -4.76 18.84 19.31
N ILE A 164 -5.72 17.92 19.19
CA ILE A 164 -7.12 18.13 19.59
C ILE A 164 -7.58 17.00 20.51
N THR A 165 -8.65 17.24 21.25
CA THR A 165 -9.29 16.19 22.04
C THR A 165 -10.05 15.20 21.15
N LYS A 166 -10.35 14.01 21.67
CA LYS A 166 -11.16 13.01 20.95
C LYS A 166 -12.57 13.50 20.64
N ASP A 167 -13.17 14.29 21.54
CA ASP A 167 -14.48 14.90 21.29
C ASP A 167 -14.43 15.94 20.16
N GLN A 168 -13.34 16.71 20.08
CA GLN A 168 -13.12 17.63 18.96
C GLN A 168 -12.92 16.86 17.64
N GLU A 169 -12.12 15.79 17.63
CA GLU A 169 -11.93 14.93 16.46
C GLU A 169 -13.26 14.33 15.98
N LEU A 170 -14.06 13.81 16.92
CA LEU A 170 -15.38 13.24 16.66
C LEU A 170 -16.37 14.28 16.11
N SER A 171 -16.29 15.53 16.57
CA SER A 171 -17.22 16.59 16.16
C SER A 171 -17.18 16.93 14.67
N PHE A 172 -16.08 16.62 13.97
CA PHE A 172 -15.94 16.87 12.53
C PHE A 172 -16.81 15.97 11.64
N PHE A 173 -17.38 14.89 12.18
CA PHE A 173 -18.19 13.95 11.41
C PHE A 173 -19.39 13.36 12.15
N LYS A 174 -19.46 13.44 13.49
CA LYS A 174 -20.52 12.84 14.31
C LYS A 174 -21.94 13.29 13.95
N ASN A 175 -22.10 14.57 13.63
CA ASN A 175 -23.41 15.18 13.38
C ASN A 175 -23.75 15.29 11.89
N GLU A 176 -22.86 14.83 11.02
CA GLU A 176 -23.15 14.72 9.59
C GLU A 176 -24.14 13.56 9.35
N PRO A 177 -25.04 13.67 8.36
CA PRO A 177 -25.92 12.58 8.00
C PRO A 177 -25.12 11.35 7.53
N LEU A 178 -25.68 10.16 7.73
CA LEU A 178 -25.11 8.97 7.13
C LEU A 178 -25.25 9.05 5.60
N ASP A 179 -24.21 8.66 4.88
CA ASP A 179 -24.21 8.61 3.41
C ASP A 179 -25.20 7.54 2.88
N PHE A 180 -25.44 6.50 3.68
CA PHE A 180 -26.35 5.39 3.39
C PHE A 180 -26.70 4.62 4.67
N GLU A 181 -27.70 3.74 4.58
CA GLU A 181 -28.15 2.91 5.69
C GLU A 181 -27.08 1.89 6.12
N PRO A 182 -26.77 1.74 7.43
CA PRO A 182 -25.74 0.80 7.89
C PRO A 182 -25.95 -0.62 7.37
N GLY A 183 -24.89 -1.23 6.83
CA GLY A 183 -24.87 -2.56 6.23
C GLY A 183 -25.34 -2.62 4.77
N SER A 184 -25.93 -1.56 4.22
CA SER A 184 -26.52 -1.61 2.86
C SER A 184 -25.51 -1.41 1.72
N GLN A 185 -24.42 -0.69 1.96
CA GLN A 185 -23.40 -0.37 0.95
C GLN A 185 -22.00 -0.40 1.55
N PHE A 186 -20.99 -0.45 0.68
CA PHE A 186 -19.59 -0.30 1.05
C PHE A 186 -19.11 1.12 0.69
N SER A 187 -18.50 1.80 1.65
CA SER A 187 -17.76 3.05 1.42
C SER A 187 -16.61 3.15 2.42
N TYR A 188 -15.39 3.09 1.90
CA TYR A 188 -14.17 3.16 2.69
C TYR A 188 -14.14 4.42 3.55
N SER A 189 -14.04 4.26 4.88
CA SER A 189 -14.16 5.35 5.84
C SER A 189 -13.07 5.30 6.92
N ASN A 190 -12.29 6.38 7.04
CA ASN A 190 -11.35 6.59 8.12
C ASN A 190 -12.08 6.89 9.44
N SER A 191 -13.21 7.60 9.38
CA SER A 191 -14.06 7.90 10.53
C SER A 191 -14.49 6.64 11.27
N GLY A 192 -14.85 5.59 10.53
CA GLY A 192 -15.20 4.30 11.14
C GLY A 192 -14.06 3.71 11.97
N TYR A 193 -12.82 3.82 11.49
CA TYR A 193 -11.64 3.35 12.22
C TYR A 193 -11.24 4.26 13.39
N ILE A 194 -11.45 5.57 13.29
CA ILE A 194 -11.31 6.49 14.43
C ILE A 194 -12.25 6.06 15.57
N VAL A 195 -13.51 5.76 15.25
CA VAL A 195 -14.48 5.24 16.22
C VAL A 195 -14.03 3.90 16.80
N LEU A 196 -13.47 2.98 16.00
CA LEU A 196 -12.91 1.73 16.52
C LEU A 196 -11.77 1.98 17.52
N GLY A 197 -10.91 2.97 17.28
CA GLY A 197 -9.89 3.37 18.25
C GLY A 197 -10.48 3.84 19.57
N MET A 198 -11.51 4.69 19.53
CA MET A 198 -12.21 5.14 20.74
C MET A 198 -12.85 3.96 21.50
N ILE A 199 -13.39 2.97 20.79
CA ILE A 199 -13.92 1.74 21.39
C ILE A 199 -12.81 0.93 22.06
N ILE A 200 -11.64 0.78 21.42
CA ILE A 200 -10.47 0.11 22.02
C ILE A 200 -10.08 0.81 23.33
N GLU A 201 -10.00 2.14 23.34
CA GLU A 201 -9.65 2.90 24.54
C GLU A 201 -10.67 2.70 25.65
N LYS A 202 -11.98 2.78 25.31
CA LYS A 202 -13.07 2.58 26.27
C LYS A 202 -13.08 1.19 26.89
N VAL A 203 -12.84 0.15 26.09
CA VAL A 203 -12.88 -1.26 26.53
C VAL A 203 -11.62 -1.64 27.31
N THR A 204 -10.46 -1.08 26.95
CA THR A 204 -9.17 -1.47 27.56
C THR A 204 -8.73 -0.55 28.70
N GLY A 205 -9.21 0.69 28.75
CA GLY A 205 -8.69 1.73 29.64
C GLY A 205 -7.27 2.23 29.27
N LEU A 206 -6.72 1.79 28.13
CA LEU A 206 -5.42 2.22 27.61
C LEU A 206 -5.63 3.25 26.51
N SER A 207 -4.61 4.08 26.22
CA SER A 207 -4.60 4.79 24.93
C SER A 207 -4.53 3.80 23.78
N TYR A 208 -4.98 4.21 22.59
CA TYR A 208 -4.94 3.36 21.40
C TYR A 208 -3.53 2.81 21.12
N GLU A 209 -2.50 3.66 21.22
CA GLU A 209 -1.10 3.30 20.97
C GLU A 209 -0.63 2.22 21.96
N ASN A 210 -0.99 2.37 23.24
CA ASN A 210 -0.65 1.41 24.28
C ASN A 210 -1.41 0.10 24.11
N ALA A 211 -2.66 0.13 23.67
CA ALA A 211 -3.43 -1.07 23.34
C ALA A 211 -2.81 -1.83 22.17
N VAL A 212 -2.44 -1.16 21.08
CA VAL A 212 -1.75 -1.80 19.94
C VAL A 212 -0.38 -2.34 20.36
N ARG A 213 0.40 -1.58 21.14
CA ARG A 213 1.71 -2.03 21.62
C ARG A 213 1.60 -3.31 22.44
N LYS A 214 0.72 -3.31 23.44
CA LYS A 214 0.51 -4.45 24.34
C LYS A 214 -0.04 -5.69 23.62
N ASN A 215 -0.99 -5.51 22.70
CA ASN A 215 -1.70 -6.63 22.08
C ASN A 215 -1.00 -7.18 20.84
N ILE A 216 -0.13 -6.41 20.18
CA ILE A 216 0.49 -6.80 18.90
C ILE A 216 2.01 -6.62 18.94
N LEU A 217 2.49 -5.39 19.17
CA LEU A 217 3.91 -5.08 18.92
C LEU A 217 4.84 -5.80 19.90
N GLU A 218 4.51 -5.81 21.19
CA GLU A 218 5.30 -6.50 22.22
C GLU A 218 5.30 -8.03 22.04
N PRO A 219 4.14 -8.72 21.91
CA PRO A 219 4.12 -10.16 21.64
C PRO A 219 4.91 -10.59 20.39
N LEU A 220 4.90 -9.76 19.34
CA LEU A 220 5.60 -10.05 18.07
C LEU A 220 7.02 -9.47 18.02
N LYS A 221 7.47 -8.78 19.07
CA LYS A 221 8.78 -8.12 19.17
C LYS A 221 9.03 -7.17 17.99
N MET A 222 8.03 -6.37 17.64
CA MET A 222 8.08 -5.33 16.62
C MET A 222 8.66 -4.04 17.21
N THR A 223 9.97 -4.02 17.45
CA THR A 223 10.64 -2.95 18.20
C THR A 223 10.95 -1.69 17.38
N HIS A 224 10.74 -1.74 16.06
CA HIS A 224 10.92 -0.62 15.13
C HIS A 224 9.59 -0.10 14.57
N THR A 225 8.48 -0.53 15.17
CA THR A 225 7.12 -0.09 14.86
C THR A 225 6.60 0.80 15.96
N GLY A 226 5.98 1.90 15.59
CA GLY A 226 5.50 2.86 16.57
C GLY A 226 4.57 3.92 16.00
N PHE A 227 4.48 5.00 16.75
CA PHE A 227 3.52 6.10 16.59
C PHE A 227 4.27 7.42 16.69
N ASP A 228 3.64 8.49 16.20
CA ASP A 228 4.24 9.83 16.09
C ASP A 228 5.49 9.83 15.20
N TYR A 229 5.26 9.73 13.88
CA TYR A 229 6.35 9.73 12.92
C TYR A 229 7.15 11.03 12.96
N SER A 230 6.49 12.17 13.23
CA SER A 230 7.13 13.48 13.33
C SER A 230 8.19 13.50 14.45
N ALA A 231 7.87 12.98 15.64
CA ALA A 231 8.78 12.92 16.77
C ALA A 231 9.81 11.77 16.72
N LEU A 232 9.68 10.83 15.77
CA LEU A 232 10.60 9.69 15.63
C LEU A 232 12.07 10.17 15.50
N LYS A 233 12.89 9.79 16.49
CA LYS A 233 14.34 9.99 16.49
C LYS A 233 15.03 8.70 16.07
N SER A 234 15.24 8.54 14.76
CA SER A 234 15.95 7.39 14.19
C SER A 234 16.85 7.84 13.04
N PRO A 235 18.11 7.35 12.96
CA PRO A 235 18.96 7.60 11.79
C PRO A 235 18.44 6.93 10.51
N TYR A 236 17.46 6.03 10.64
CA TYR A 236 16.84 5.29 9.54
C TYR A 236 15.47 5.86 9.14
N LYS A 237 15.04 6.96 9.76
CA LYS A 237 13.80 7.66 9.39
C LYS A 237 13.92 8.18 7.96
N THR A 238 12.93 7.86 7.13
CA THR A 238 12.85 8.31 5.75
C THR A 238 12.25 9.72 5.65
N VAL A 239 12.69 10.49 4.67
CA VAL A 239 12.06 11.76 4.29
C VAL A 239 10.93 11.44 3.31
N PRO A 240 9.69 11.91 3.54
CA PRO A 240 8.59 11.66 2.62
C PRO A 240 8.64 12.62 1.42
N TYR A 241 8.34 12.11 0.23
CA TYR A 241 8.37 12.87 -1.02
C TYR A 241 7.10 12.66 -1.85
N SER A 242 6.51 13.72 -2.39
CA SER A 242 5.43 13.61 -3.37
C SER A 242 5.95 12.93 -4.63
N TYR A 243 7.20 13.22 -4.99
CA TYR A 243 7.86 12.64 -6.15
C TYR A 243 9.40 12.74 -6.05
N ILE A 244 10.10 11.75 -6.59
CA ILE A 244 11.57 11.72 -6.73
C ILE A 244 11.94 11.19 -8.11
N SER A 245 12.75 11.94 -8.85
CA SER A 245 13.46 11.50 -10.05
C SER A 245 14.90 12.04 -10.06
N LYS A 246 15.62 11.81 -11.16
CA LYS A 246 16.95 12.40 -11.38
C LYS A 246 16.91 13.94 -11.47
N THR A 247 15.78 14.50 -11.89
CA THR A 247 15.63 15.93 -12.22
C THR A 247 14.73 16.68 -11.25
N LYS A 248 13.93 15.98 -10.44
CA LYS A 248 12.91 16.57 -9.59
C LYS A 248 12.81 15.87 -8.24
N GLN A 249 12.73 16.63 -7.15
CA GLN A 249 12.48 16.12 -5.80
C GLN A 249 11.50 17.06 -5.10
N GLU A 250 10.36 16.53 -4.66
CA GLU A 250 9.33 17.32 -3.95
C GLU A 250 9.07 16.69 -2.59
N ARG A 251 9.54 17.32 -1.51
CA ARG A 251 9.24 16.88 -0.14
C ARG A 251 7.77 17.10 0.19
N THR A 252 7.24 16.28 1.09
CA THR A 252 5.89 16.47 1.65
C THR A 252 5.98 16.92 3.09
N GLN A 253 4.89 17.49 3.57
CA GLN A 253 4.70 17.64 5.00
C GLN A 253 4.29 16.30 5.61
N VAL A 254 4.85 15.96 6.77
CA VAL A 254 4.43 14.78 7.52
C VAL A 254 3.06 15.08 8.12
N TRP A 255 2.06 14.28 7.77
CA TRP A 255 0.74 14.40 8.38
C TRP A 255 0.80 14.12 9.88
N ASN A 256 -0.03 14.84 10.63
CA ASN A 256 -0.13 14.69 12.07
C ASN A 256 -0.63 13.29 12.44
N SER A 257 0.26 12.47 12.98
CA SER A 257 -0.05 11.08 13.35
C SER A 257 -1.23 10.99 14.33
N THR A 258 -1.38 11.94 15.25
CA THR A 258 -2.49 11.93 16.23
C THR A 258 -3.87 12.09 15.60
N LEU A 259 -3.95 12.77 14.44
CA LEU A 259 -5.19 12.99 13.68
C LEU A 259 -5.44 11.87 12.65
N THR A 260 -4.39 11.31 12.04
CA THR A 260 -4.56 10.10 11.22
C THR A 260 -4.96 8.90 12.07
N GLY A 261 -4.52 8.90 13.33
CA GLY A 261 -4.99 8.04 14.41
C GLY A 261 -5.06 6.55 14.04
N PRO A 262 -6.04 5.81 14.58
CA PRO A 262 -6.26 4.39 14.29
C PRO A 262 -6.45 4.07 12.80
N ALA A 263 -6.72 5.06 11.96
CA ALA A 263 -6.89 4.85 10.53
C ALA A 263 -5.56 4.87 9.76
N GLY A 264 -4.48 5.46 10.30
CA GLY A 264 -3.29 5.73 9.48
C GLY A 264 -1.95 6.03 10.17
N GLN A 265 -1.87 6.03 11.49
CA GLN A 265 -0.75 6.67 12.20
C GLN A 265 0.55 5.86 12.35
N ILE A 266 0.55 4.56 12.04
CA ILE A 266 1.71 3.69 12.34
C ILE A 266 2.85 3.96 11.36
N TYR A 267 4.08 3.92 11.87
CA TYR A 267 5.28 3.68 11.07
C TYR A 267 5.88 2.32 11.41
N SER A 268 6.63 1.73 10.48
CA SER A 268 7.25 0.41 10.65
C SER A 268 8.45 0.21 9.72
N THR A 269 9.04 -0.97 9.77
CA THR A 269 10.07 -1.49 8.87
C THR A 269 9.56 -2.77 8.18
N VAL A 270 10.22 -3.21 7.11
CA VAL A 270 9.87 -4.51 6.49
C VAL A 270 10.08 -5.69 7.45
N GLU A 271 11.12 -5.63 8.30
CA GLU A 271 11.41 -6.65 9.31
C GLU A 271 10.25 -6.81 10.31
N ASP A 272 9.76 -5.69 10.85
CA ASP A 272 8.67 -5.72 11.81
C ASP A 272 7.36 -6.16 11.16
N LEU A 273 7.05 -5.68 9.95
CA LEU A 273 5.88 -6.15 9.21
C LEU A 273 5.98 -7.64 8.84
N TYR A 274 7.20 -8.17 8.64
CA TYR A 274 7.37 -9.60 8.48
C TYR A 274 7.09 -10.36 9.80
N ARG A 275 7.50 -9.83 10.96
CA ARG A 275 7.09 -10.37 12.27
C ARG A 275 5.56 -10.34 12.45
N TYR A 276 4.92 -9.28 11.94
CA TYR A 276 3.45 -9.18 11.90
C TYR A 276 2.84 -10.30 11.03
N TYR A 277 3.34 -10.51 9.81
CA TYR A 277 2.95 -11.66 8.96
C TYR A 277 3.08 -12.99 9.69
N MET A 278 4.24 -13.26 10.29
CA MET A 278 4.49 -14.51 11.02
C MET A 278 3.54 -14.66 12.21
N GLY A 279 3.21 -13.57 12.90
CA GLY A 279 2.22 -13.55 13.97
C GLY A 279 0.81 -13.90 13.50
N LEU A 280 0.40 -13.42 12.33
CA LEU A 280 -0.89 -13.73 11.70
C LEU A 280 -0.95 -15.17 11.20
N ARG A 281 0.07 -15.61 10.45
CA ARG A 281 0.20 -16.95 9.87
C ARG A 281 0.20 -18.03 10.95
N ASP A 282 0.94 -17.79 12.03
CA ASP A 282 1.08 -18.73 13.14
C ASP A 282 0.02 -18.54 14.25
N TYR A 283 -0.97 -17.65 14.03
CA TYR A 283 -2.07 -17.39 14.97
C TYR A 283 -1.62 -17.02 16.40
N LYS A 284 -0.57 -16.18 16.51
CA LYS A 284 0.03 -15.81 17.81
C LYS A 284 -0.76 -14.77 18.60
N ILE A 285 -1.66 -14.02 17.95
CA ILE A 285 -2.41 -12.91 18.57
C ILE A 285 -3.88 -13.26 18.82
N VAL A 286 -4.50 -13.95 17.85
CA VAL A 286 -5.89 -14.40 17.82
C VAL A 286 -5.93 -15.83 17.27
N SER A 287 -6.96 -16.60 17.60
CA SER A 287 -7.12 -17.97 17.08
C SER A 287 -7.26 -18.02 15.56
N LYS A 288 -7.04 -19.22 15.00
CA LYS A 288 -7.26 -19.49 13.57
C LYS A 288 -8.69 -19.19 13.14
N GLU A 289 -9.66 -19.50 13.99
CA GLU A 289 -11.08 -19.27 13.76
C GLU A 289 -11.39 -17.78 13.72
N ALA A 290 -10.86 -17.00 14.67
CA ALA A 290 -11.00 -15.55 14.70
C ALA A 290 -10.34 -14.89 13.49
N PHE A 291 -9.13 -15.32 13.12
CA PHE A 291 -8.45 -14.82 11.91
C PHE A 291 -9.19 -15.18 10.62
N LYS A 292 -9.75 -16.39 10.53
CA LYS A 292 -10.58 -16.81 9.38
C LYS A 292 -11.83 -15.94 9.27
N LYS A 293 -12.51 -15.64 10.39
CA LYS A 293 -13.66 -14.72 10.42
C LYS A 293 -13.24 -13.32 9.98
N ALA A 294 -12.14 -12.78 10.51
CA ALA A 294 -11.62 -11.46 10.16
C ALA A 294 -11.22 -11.33 8.68
N THR A 295 -10.88 -12.43 8.03
CA THR A 295 -10.46 -12.46 6.62
C THR A 295 -11.53 -13.05 5.71
N THR A 296 -12.78 -13.15 6.18
CA THR A 296 -13.92 -13.51 5.32
C THR A 296 -14.39 -12.25 4.59
N PRO A 297 -14.58 -12.28 3.25
CA PRO A 297 -15.01 -11.10 2.49
C PRO A 297 -16.46 -10.73 2.83
N TYR A 298 -16.71 -9.43 3.01
CA TYR A 298 -18.03 -8.81 3.04
C TYR A 298 -18.27 -8.06 1.72
N LEU A 299 -19.07 -6.98 1.73
CA LEU A 299 -19.29 -6.14 0.55
C LEU A 299 -17.94 -5.63 -0.01
N SER A 300 -17.84 -5.60 -1.34
CA SER A 300 -16.65 -5.19 -2.08
C SER A 300 -15.36 -5.95 -1.73
N GLY A 301 -15.49 -7.19 -1.22
CA GLY A 301 -14.34 -8.03 -0.88
C GLY A 301 -13.58 -7.57 0.37
N TYR A 302 -14.13 -6.66 1.19
CA TYR A 302 -13.43 -6.18 2.38
C TYR A 302 -13.77 -7.03 3.62
N GLY A 303 -12.76 -7.41 4.38
CA GLY A 303 -12.86 -8.08 5.68
C GLY A 303 -12.61 -7.09 6.83
N TYR A 304 -12.13 -7.58 7.97
CA TYR A 304 -11.79 -6.72 9.10
C TYR A 304 -10.36 -6.16 8.93
N GLY A 305 -10.25 -5.00 8.28
CA GLY A 305 -8.97 -4.33 8.04
C GLY A 305 -8.14 -4.92 6.89
N TRP A 306 -8.79 -5.66 5.99
CA TRP A 306 -8.14 -6.34 4.86
C TRP A 306 -9.02 -6.32 3.62
N PHE A 307 -8.44 -6.09 2.45
CA PHE A 307 -9.03 -6.50 1.18
C PHE A 307 -8.80 -8.01 1.00
N ILE A 308 -9.84 -8.70 0.54
CA ILE A 308 -9.89 -10.13 0.33
C ILE A 308 -10.30 -10.37 -1.12
N ASP A 309 -9.32 -10.73 -1.94
CA ASP A 309 -9.48 -10.95 -3.37
C ASP A 309 -9.25 -12.41 -3.73
N ASP A 310 -9.71 -12.80 -4.91
CA ASP A 310 -9.26 -14.02 -5.59
C ASP A 310 -8.24 -13.61 -6.66
N LEU A 311 -7.01 -14.07 -6.53
CA LEU A 311 -5.96 -13.86 -7.51
C LEU A 311 -5.44 -15.22 -7.97
N TYR A 312 -5.73 -15.57 -9.22
CA TYR A 312 -5.35 -16.85 -9.83
C TYR A 312 -5.92 -18.08 -9.09
N GLY A 313 -7.15 -17.99 -8.58
CA GLY A 313 -7.80 -19.05 -7.81
C GLY A 313 -7.25 -19.21 -6.39
N LYS A 314 -6.53 -18.19 -5.90
CA LYS A 314 -5.93 -18.16 -4.56
C LYS A 314 -6.46 -16.95 -3.79
N LYS A 315 -6.78 -17.18 -2.51
CA LYS A 315 -7.27 -16.14 -1.62
C LYS A 315 -6.14 -15.17 -1.25
N LEU A 316 -6.16 -13.99 -1.86
CA LEU A 316 -5.28 -12.87 -1.56
C LEU A 316 -5.83 -12.06 -0.40
N ILE A 317 -5.04 -11.92 0.66
CA ILE A 317 -5.34 -11.02 1.78
C ILE A 317 -4.35 -9.88 1.70
N ASN A 318 -4.81 -8.66 1.48
CA ASN A 318 -3.94 -7.52 1.28
C ASN A 318 -4.47 -6.23 1.90
N HIS A 319 -3.58 -5.30 2.15
CA HIS A 319 -3.96 -3.93 2.44
C HIS A 319 -2.83 -2.97 2.04
N GLY A 320 -3.20 -1.88 1.38
CA GLY A 320 -2.30 -0.79 1.05
C GLY A 320 -2.36 0.35 2.06
N GLY A 321 -1.37 1.23 1.99
CA GLY A 321 -1.37 2.49 2.70
C GLY A 321 -1.00 3.61 1.76
N ASN A 322 -1.70 4.75 1.87
CA ASN A 322 -1.35 5.96 1.16
C ASN A 322 -1.60 7.18 2.04
N ILE A 323 -0.54 7.92 2.29
CA ILE A 323 -0.56 9.31 2.75
C ILE A 323 0.45 10.07 1.90
N GLU A 324 0.37 11.39 1.91
CA GLU A 324 1.28 12.21 1.11
C GLU A 324 2.75 11.92 1.47
N GLY A 325 3.48 11.39 0.49
CA GLY A 325 4.90 11.06 0.57
C GLY A 325 5.23 9.73 1.23
N SER A 326 4.24 8.87 1.51
CA SER A 326 4.49 7.51 1.99
C SER A 326 3.42 6.54 1.52
N THR A 327 3.85 5.45 0.87
CA THR A 327 2.95 4.38 0.44
C THR A 327 3.44 3.02 0.92
N SER A 328 2.50 2.13 1.21
CA SER A 328 2.79 0.77 1.65
C SER A 328 1.88 -0.23 0.92
N TYR A 329 2.37 -1.45 0.77
CA TYR A 329 1.59 -2.57 0.30
C TYR A 329 2.02 -3.83 1.05
N PHE A 330 1.05 -4.48 1.68
CA PHE A 330 1.22 -5.75 2.35
C PHE A 330 0.24 -6.73 1.73
N ALA A 331 0.75 -7.87 1.26
CA ALA A 331 -0.05 -8.92 0.66
C ALA A 331 0.41 -10.29 1.14
N MET A 332 -0.53 -11.19 1.40
CA MET A 332 -0.23 -12.55 1.78
C MET A 332 -1.20 -13.56 1.15
N LEU A 333 -0.66 -14.74 0.85
CA LEU A 333 -1.39 -15.96 0.53
C LEU A 333 -1.06 -16.99 1.62
N PRO A 334 -1.83 -17.04 2.72
CA PRO A 334 -1.45 -17.87 3.87
C PRO A 334 -1.33 -19.37 3.55
N GLU A 335 -2.14 -19.88 2.62
CA GLU A 335 -2.11 -21.29 2.21
C GLU A 335 -0.87 -21.64 1.38
N ASP A 336 -0.22 -20.65 0.76
CA ASP A 336 0.99 -20.79 -0.05
C ASP A 336 2.27 -20.41 0.73
N ASP A 337 2.12 -19.99 1.99
CA ASP A 337 3.19 -19.40 2.80
C ASP A 337 3.96 -18.31 2.04
N LEU A 338 3.21 -17.32 1.56
CA LEU A 338 3.70 -16.21 0.76
C LEU A 338 3.34 -14.89 1.43
N CYS A 339 4.34 -14.01 1.58
CA CYS A 339 4.14 -12.62 1.98
C CYS A 339 4.98 -11.68 1.12
N ILE A 340 4.40 -10.56 0.70
CA ILE A 340 5.07 -9.46 0.02
C ILE A 340 4.84 -8.19 0.83
N ILE A 341 5.92 -7.48 1.13
CA ILE A 341 5.92 -6.22 1.85
C ILE A 341 6.70 -5.20 1.03
N LEU A 342 6.02 -4.16 0.57
CA LEU A 342 6.61 -3.06 -0.17
C LEU A 342 6.35 -1.77 0.60
N LEU A 343 7.40 -1.04 0.94
CA LEU A 343 7.33 0.25 1.63
C LEU A 343 8.04 1.31 0.81
N ASN A 344 7.42 2.49 0.67
CA ASN A 344 7.92 3.62 -0.10
C ASN A 344 7.85 4.89 0.75
N ASN A 345 8.87 5.75 0.61
CA ASN A 345 8.81 7.17 1.04
C ASN A 345 8.49 8.10 -0.15
N ILE A 346 7.63 7.62 -1.04
CA ILE A 346 7.03 8.39 -2.13
C ILE A 346 5.52 8.17 -2.24
N THR A 347 4.79 9.15 -2.77
CA THR A 347 3.40 8.97 -3.20
C THR A 347 3.37 8.17 -4.50
N SER A 348 2.99 6.88 -4.45
CA SER A 348 2.90 6.01 -5.63
C SER A 348 1.61 5.19 -5.65
N LYS A 349 0.82 5.33 -6.71
CA LYS A 349 -0.39 4.51 -6.95
C LYS A 349 -0.07 3.16 -7.63
N LYS A 350 1.21 2.84 -7.84
CA LYS A 350 1.64 1.63 -8.57
C LYS A 350 2.20 0.54 -7.66
N LEU A 351 2.26 0.79 -6.35
CA LEU A 351 2.89 -0.14 -5.41
C LEU A 351 2.16 -1.48 -5.31
N GLU A 352 0.82 -1.45 -5.28
CA GLU A 352 0.00 -2.66 -5.39
C GLU A 352 0.23 -3.39 -6.72
N LYS A 353 0.29 -2.67 -7.84
CA LYS A 353 0.61 -3.26 -9.14
C LYS A 353 1.98 -3.95 -9.13
N ALA A 354 2.98 -3.36 -8.47
CA ALA A 354 4.29 -3.98 -8.31
C ALA A 354 4.20 -5.28 -7.50
N GLY A 355 3.46 -5.26 -6.38
CA GLY A 355 3.20 -6.46 -5.57
C GLY A 355 2.48 -7.57 -6.35
N ASN A 356 1.43 -7.23 -7.10
CA ASN A 356 0.69 -8.18 -7.94
C ASN A 356 1.52 -8.72 -9.11
N THR A 357 2.47 -7.93 -9.63
CA THR A 357 3.44 -8.39 -10.64
C THR A 357 4.41 -9.41 -10.04
N ILE A 358 4.87 -9.18 -8.80
CA ILE A 358 5.69 -10.15 -8.06
C ILE A 358 4.89 -11.44 -7.77
N LEU A 359 3.62 -11.33 -7.35
CA LEU A 359 2.74 -12.49 -7.16
C LEU A 359 2.61 -13.30 -8.45
N ALA A 360 2.36 -12.62 -9.58
CA ALA A 360 2.26 -13.28 -10.88
C ALA A 360 3.55 -14.06 -11.21
N ALA A 361 4.71 -13.43 -11.05
CA ALA A 361 6.01 -14.09 -11.29
C ALA A 361 6.21 -15.33 -10.40
N LEU A 362 5.94 -15.21 -9.10
CA LEU A 362 6.09 -16.31 -8.14
C LEU A 362 5.14 -17.47 -8.40
N LEU A 363 3.95 -17.18 -8.91
CA LEU A 363 2.90 -18.16 -9.22
C LEU A 363 2.97 -18.66 -10.67
N GLY A 364 4.03 -18.30 -11.42
CA GLY A 364 4.24 -18.75 -12.80
C GLY A 364 3.22 -18.20 -13.80
N GLN A 365 2.57 -17.08 -13.47
CA GLN A 365 1.62 -16.39 -14.31
C GLN A 365 2.33 -15.37 -15.20
N SER A 366 1.76 -15.10 -16.37
CA SER A 366 2.26 -14.05 -17.27
C SER A 366 2.08 -12.67 -16.64
N TYR A 367 3.08 -11.80 -16.77
CA TYR A 367 3.01 -10.41 -16.33
C TYR A 367 3.70 -9.48 -17.31
N MET A 368 3.44 -8.17 -17.16
CA MET A 368 4.08 -7.12 -17.94
C MET A 368 4.81 -6.16 -17.02
N LEU A 369 6.07 -5.90 -17.34
CA LEU A 369 6.83 -4.84 -16.67
C LEU A 369 6.31 -3.47 -17.10
N PRO A 370 6.32 -2.47 -16.19
CA PRO A 370 6.11 -1.09 -16.60
C PRO A 370 7.20 -0.69 -17.60
N GLN A 371 6.81 0.02 -18.64
CA GLN A 371 7.74 0.58 -19.61
C GLN A 371 7.93 2.06 -19.30
N THR A 372 9.18 2.53 -19.37
CA THR A 372 9.45 3.96 -19.43
C THR A 372 8.82 4.51 -20.69
N LYS A 373 7.96 5.53 -20.54
CA LYS A 373 7.40 6.24 -21.69
C LYS A 373 8.55 6.86 -22.48
N LYS A 374 8.55 6.62 -23.79
CA LYS A 374 9.56 7.14 -24.71
C LYS A 374 8.97 8.33 -25.45
N GLU A 375 9.68 9.45 -25.40
CA GLU A 375 9.36 10.61 -26.23
C GLU A 375 9.58 10.23 -27.70
N ILE A 376 8.59 10.49 -28.55
CA ILE A 376 8.74 10.43 -30.01
C ILE A 376 8.95 11.84 -30.57
N MET A 377 9.56 11.96 -31.74
CA MET A 377 9.62 13.26 -32.40
C MET A 377 8.35 13.50 -33.21
N LEU A 378 7.65 14.60 -32.95
CA LEU A 378 6.55 15.10 -33.77
C LEU A 378 6.96 16.38 -34.47
N SER A 379 6.41 16.63 -35.66
CA SER A 379 6.66 17.87 -36.40
C SER A 379 5.99 19.06 -35.69
N ALA A 380 6.53 20.26 -35.91
CA ALA A 380 5.94 21.49 -35.39
C ALA A 380 4.47 21.66 -35.79
N ASP A 381 4.11 21.27 -37.02
CA ASP A 381 2.74 21.38 -37.52
C ASP A 381 1.78 20.44 -36.82
N VAL A 382 2.23 19.24 -36.43
CA VAL A 382 1.45 18.33 -35.60
C VAL A 382 1.27 18.90 -34.19
N LEU A 383 2.36 19.36 -33.56
CA LEU A 383 2.31 19.89 -32.20
C LEU A 383 1.41 21.12 -32.07
N LYS A 384 1.47 22.04 -33.04
CA LYS A 384 0.64 23.26 -33.07
C LYS A 384 -0.86 22.96 -33.12
N LYS A 385 -1.30 21.80 -33.62
CA LYS A 385 -2.73 21.41 -33.61
C LYS A 385 -3.29 21.32 -32.19
N TYR A 386 -2.45 20.89 -31.25
CA TYR A 386 -2.82 20.70 -29.84
C TYR A 386 -2.80 21.99 -29.03
N ALA A 387 -2.06 23.00 -29.47
CA ALA A 387 -1.98 24.28 -28.78
C ALA A 387 -3.34 25.01 -28.75
N GLY A 388 -3.63 25.67 -27.63
CA GLY A 388 -4.88 26.39 -27.37
C GLY A 388 -5.37 26.19 -25.94
N ASP A 389 -6.53 26.81 -25.66
CA ASP A 389 -7.16 26.77 -24.35
C ASP A 389 -8.27 25.73 -24.33
N TYR A 390 -8.38 24.99 -23.23
CA TYR A 390 -9.37 23.92 -23.05
C TYR A 390 -10.16 24.17 -21.75
N GLN A 391 -11.48 24.21 -21.83
CA GLN A 391 -12.36 24.49 -20.68
C GLN A 391 -12.58 23.21 -19.87
N LEU A 392 -12.09 23.18 -18.63
CA LEU A 392 -12.20 22.03 -17.73
C LEU A 392 -13.41 22.13 -16.78
N SER A 393 -13.76 23.36 -16.38
CA SER A 393 -14.97 23.78 -15.64
C SER A 393 -15.08 25.30 -15.72
N ASP A 394 -16.19 25.93 -15.37
CA ASP A 394 -16.39 27.39 -15.46
C ASP A 394 -15.24 28.25 -14.88
N GLU A 395 -14.59 27.77 -13.81
CA GLU A 395 -13.48 28.47 -13.14
C GLU A 395 -12.08 27.95 -13.51
N ASN A 396 -11.94 26.95 -14.38
CA ASN A 396 -10.66 26.32 -14.70
C ASN A 396 -10.45 26.18 -16.20
N ILE A 397 -9.43 26.89 -16.72
CA ILE A 397 -8.96 26.80 -18.09
C ILE A 397 -7.59 26.14 -18.09
N LEU A 398 -7.43 25.18 -18.99
CA LEU A 398 -6.17 24.51 -19.24
C LEU A 398 -5.53 25.07 -20.51
N HIS A 399 -4.33 25.61 -20.37
CA HIS A 399 -3.56 26.18 -21.47
C HIS A 399 -2.56 25.15 -22.00
N ILE A 400 -2.67 24.82 -23.29
CA ILE A 400 -1.66 24.05 -24.01
C ILE A 400 -0.86 25.02 -24.88
N LEU A 401 0.39 25.26 -24.49
CA LEU A 401 1.26 26.27 -25.06
C LEU A 401 2.30 25.61 -25.96
N TYR A 402 2.51 26.16 -27.15
CA TYR A 402 3.60 25.74 -28.03
C TYR A 402 4.74 26.75 -27.97
N SER A 403 5.93 26.30 -27.58
CA SER A 403 7.14 27.13 -27.54
C SER A 403 8.37 26.28 -27.84
N ASN A 404 9.31 26.81 -28.62
CA ASN A 404 10.59 26.17 -28.94
C ASN A 404 10.49 24.72 -29.42
N GLY A 405 9.47 24.39 -30.24
CA GLY A 405 9.27 23.04 -30.77
C GLY A 405 8.68 22.03 -29.77
N GLN A 406 8.16 22.51 -28.63
CA GLN A 406 7.63 21.68 -27.54
C GLN A 406 6.25 22.17 -27.11
N LEU A 407 5.50 21.28 -26.48
CA LEU A 407 4.24 21.62 -25.82
C LEU A 407 4.43 21.73 -24.31
N PHE A 408 3.72 22.66 -23.71
CA PHE A 408 3.64 22.87 -22.27
C PHE A 408 2.18 22.90 -21.84
N ILE A 409 1.89 22.35 -20.66
CA ILE A 409 0.57 22.40 -20.03
C ILE A 409 0.63 23.34 -18.83
N ARG A 410 -0.41 24.17 -18.67
CA ARG A 410 -0.60 25.04 -17.50
C ARG A 410 -2.07 25.09 -17.12
N SER A 411 -2.38 24.95 -15.84
CA SER A 411 -3.73 25.19 -15.30
C SER A 411 -3.75 26.51 -14.55
N ASN A 412 -4.58 27.46 -14.95
CA ASN A 412 -4.65 28.79 -14.33
C ASN A 412 -3.25 29.44 -14.14
N ASN A 413 -2.85 29.70 -12.88
CA ASN A 413 -1.58 30.35 -12.49
C ASN A 413 -0.48 29.34 -12.10
N ASP A 414 -0.64 28.05 -12.37
CA ASP A 414 0.38 27.05 -12.07
C ASP A 414 1.62 27.23 -12.97
N PRO A 415 2.79 26.69 -12.61
CA PRO A 415 3.95 26.64 -13.49
C PRO A 415 3.68 25.85 -14.78
N GLU A 416 4.33 26.24 -15.88
CA GLU A 416 4.30 25.50 -17.14
C GLU A 416 5.07 24.18 -17.00
N ILE A 417 4.44 23.06 -17.37
CA ILE A 417 5.05 21.74 -17.35
C ILE A 417 5.22 21.24 -18.77
N LYS A 418 6.43 20.83 -19.16
CA LYS A 418 6.69 20.26 -20.47
C LYS A 418 5.88 18.96 -20.67
N MET A 419 5.21 18.87 -21.81
CA MET A 419 4.56 17.68 -22.31
C MET A 419 5.48 16.93 -23.28
N PHE A 420 5.58 15.63 -23.10
CA PHE A 420 6.38 14.74 -23.93
C PHE A 420 5.45 13.88 -24.79
N PRO A 421 5.53 13.94 -26.12
CA PRO A 421 4.73 13.08 -26.99
C PRO A 421 5.11 11.60 -26.83
N GLU A 422 4.14 10.75 -26.50
CA GLU A 422 4.26 9.29 -26.51
C GLU A 422 3.77 8.70 -27.84
N LYS A 423 2.74 9.30 -28.41
CA LYS A 423 2.14 9.03 -29.72
C LYS A 423 1.75 10.37 -30.37
N GLU A 424 1.23 10.33 -31.60
CA GLU A 424 0.80 11.56 -32.28
C GLU A 424 -0.21 12.36 -31.44
N ASP A 425 -1.15 11.68 -30.78
CA ASP A 425 -2.29 12.20 -30.03
C ASP A 425 -2.20 11.97 -28.51
N ALA A 426 -1.12 11.36 -28.02
CA ALA A 426 -0.94 11.03 -26.61
C ALA A 426 0.40 11.57 -26.08
N PHE A 427 0.33 12.18 -24.90
CA PHE A 427 1.42 12.86 -24.23
C PHE A 427 1.50 12.43 -22.78
N PHE A 428 2.69 12.56 -22.21
CA PHE A 428 2.94 12.31 -20.80
C PHE A 428 3.76 13.44 -20.20
N LEU A 429 3.68 13.55 -18.88
CA LEU A 429 4.56 14.43 -18.11
C LEU A 429 5.69 13.56 -17.54
N GLN A 430 6.94 13.98 -17.72
CA GLN A 430 8.10 13.18 -17.32
C GLN A 430 8.11 12.85 -15.81
N ASP A 431 7.58 13.76 -15.00
CA ASP A 431 7.61 13.67 -13.54
C ASP A 431 6.21 13.64 -12.88
N ASP A 432 5.18 13.18 -13.60
CA ASP A 432 3.82 12.99 -13.08
C ASP A 432 3.20 11.69 -13.63
N ASP A 433 2.27 11.06 -12.91
CA ASP A 433 1.44 9.93 -13.40
C ASP A 433 0.33 10.38 -14.38
N THR A 434 0.40 11.62 -14.83
CA THR A 434 -0.61 12.23 -15.69
C THR A 434 -0.41 11.77 -17.13
N GLU A 435 -1.45 11.17 -17.68
CA GLU A 435 -1.57 10.87 -19.10
C GLU A 435 -2.50 11.88 -19.75
N ILE A 436 -2.08 12.40 -20.89
CA ILE A 436 -2.80 13.42 -21.63
C ILE A 436 -3.06 12.84 -23.02
N SER A 437 -4.31 12.76 -23.43
CA SER A 437 -4.66 12.33 -24.78
C SER A 437 -5.61 13.32 -25.42
N PHE A 438 -5.45 13.54 -26.72
CA PHE A 438 -6.30 14.43 -27.49
C PHE A 438 -7.17 13.62 -28.45
N MET A 439 -8.41 14.06 -28.65
CA MET A 439 -9.30 13.54 -29.68
C MET A 439 -9.80 14.70 -30.53
N PHE A 440 -9.51 14.66 -31.83
CA PHE A 440 -10.05 15.58 -32.82
C PHE A 440 -10.91 14.78 -33.79
N LYS A 441 -12.22 15.07 -33.81
CA LYS A 441 -13.16 14.54 -34.80
C LYS A 441 -13.52 15.64 -35.80
N ASN A 442 -13.67 15.28 -37.08
CA ASN A 442 -14.04 16.23 -38.11
C ASN A 442 -15.40 16.88 -37.79
N GLY A 443 -15.41 18.21 -37.64
CA GLY A 443 -16.62 18.98 -37.32
C GLY A 443 -16.95 19.13 -35.83
N GLU A 444 -16.15 18.56 -34.93
CA GLU A 444 -16.31 18.70 -33.47
C GLU A 444 -15.15 19.51 -32.85
N LYS A 445 -15.38 20.12 -31.68
CA LYS A 445 -14.31 20.75 -30.89
C LYS A 445 -13.31 19.68 -30.44
N GLY A 446 -12.02 20.00 -30.48
CA GLY A 446 -10.99 19.10 -29.97
C GLY A 446 -11.17 18.84 -28.48
N VAL A 447 -11.06 17.59 -28.04
CA VAL A 447 -11.20 17.21 -26.63
C VAL A 447 -9.84 16.79 -26.09
N ILE A 448 -9.43 17.36 -24.96
CA ILE A 448 -8.31 16.86 -24.18
C ILE A 448 -8.84 15.99 -23.05
N THR A 449 -8.23 14.83 -22.83
CA THR A 449 -8.47 13.95 -21.68
C THR A 449 -7.22 13.90 -20.82
N ILE A 450 -7.38 14.20 -19.53
CA ILE A 450 -6.31 14.17 -18.53
C ILE A 450 -6.65 13.06 -17.54
N LYS A 451 -5.85 12.00 -17.53
CA LYS A 451 -5.97 10.89 -16.59
C LYS A 451 -4.87 10.99 -15.53
N LYS A 452 -5.25 11.04 -14.26
CA LYS A 452 -4.31 11.06 -13.12
C LYS A 452 -4.64 9.95 -12.12
N GLY A 453 -4.24 8.73 -12.44
CA GLY A 453 -4.71 7.53 -11.72
C GLY A 453 -6.10 7.12 -12.19
N LEU A 454 -7.07 6.98 -11.28
CA LEU A 454 -8.47 6.63 -11.60
C LEU A 454 -9.35 7.83 -11.96
N SER A 455 -8.89 9.06 -11.68
CA SER A 455 -9.60 10.26 -12.12
C SER A 455 -9.28 10.55 -13.58
N SER A 456 -10.34 10.78 -14.35
CA SER A 456 -10.26 11.26 -15.72
C SER A 456 -11.06 12.54 -15.80
N LYS A 457 -10.45 13.59 -16.36
CA LYS A 457 -11.15 14.82 -16.71
C LYS A 457 -11.06 15.02 -18.22
N THR A 458 -12.13 15.53 -18.80
CA THR A 458 -12.16 15.93 -20.20
C THR A 458 -12.39 17.43 -20.27
N ALA A 459 -11.74 18.10 -21.21
CA ALA A 459 -11.96 19.51 -21.49
C ALA A 459 -12.07 19.72 -22.99
N GLU A 460 -12.97 20.60 -23.39
CA GLU A 460 -13.18 20.95 -24.79
C GLU A 460 -12.34 22.16 -25.16
N LYS A 461 -11.76 22.14 -26.36
CA LYS A 461 -11.00 23.26 -26.91
C LYS A 461 -11.93 24.44 -27.12
N LEU A 462 -11.53 25.61 -26.61
CA LEU A 462 -12.31 26.84 -26.72
C LEU A 462 -12.44 27.32 -28.16
#